data_AF-A0A533WN26-F1
#
_entry.id   AF-A0A533WN26-F1
#
_cell.length_a   1.000
_cell.length_b   1.000
_cell.length_c   1.000
_cell.angle_alpha   90.00
_cell.angle_beta   90.00
_cell.angle_gamma   90.00
#
_symmetry.space_group_name_H-M   'P 1'
#
loop_
_entity.id
_entity.type
_entity.pdbx_description
1 polymer ?
#
loop_
_entity_poly.entity_id
_entity_poly.type
_entity_poly.pdbx_seq_one_letter_code
_entity_poly.pdbx_strand_id
1 'polypeptide(L)'
;MASALVAAPVAVAKAFSPGHITGFFEIPHGSYSHFLQKGSKGAGFSIDRGIATTAYVYENAKTDYRISINGIQTENAEVSSWVVEEYLKLANRPYFVNVDHDVGIPVGFGLGSSGA
;
A
#
# COMPACT_ATOMS: atom_id res chain seq x y z
N MET A 1 13.63 -8.19 -19.21
CA MET A 1 14.93 -8.23 -18.50
C MET A 1 14.73 -7.57 -17.15
N ALA A 2 14.51 -8.35 -16.09
CA ALA A 2 14.45 -7.79 -14.74
C ALA A 2 15.87 -7.34 -14.37
N SER A 3 16.11 -6.03 -14.36
CA SER A 3 17.33 -5.47 -13.78
C SER A 3 17.34 -5.90 -12.31
N ALA A 4 18.31 -6.74 -11.94
CA ALA A 4 18.58 -7.06 -10.56
C ALA A 4 19.12 -5.77 -9.91
N LEU A 5 18.49 -5.32 -8.83
CA LEU A 5 18.99 -4.19 -8.05
C LEU A 5 20.25 -4.67 -7.34
N VAL A 6 21.42 -4.34 -7.90
CA VAL A 6 22.73 -4.75 -7.35
C VAL A 6 23.21 -3.79 -6.25
N ALA A 7 22.61 -2.61 -6.15
CA ALA A 7 22.95 -1.61 -5.13
C ALA A 7 22.22 -1.89 -3.80
N ALA A 8 22.86 -1.54 -2.68
CA ALA A 8 22.19 -1.54 -1.37
C ALA A 8 21.16 -0.40 -1.31
N PRO A 9 20.02 -0.61 -0.62
CA PRO A 9 19.03 0.44 -0.42
C PRO A 9 19.60 1.56 0.46
N VAL A 10 19.29 2.81 0.14
CA VAL A 10 19.63 3.98 0.98
C VAL A 10 18.69 4.14 2.16
N ALA A 11 17.49 3.56 2.09
CA ALA A 11 16.55 3.47 3.21
C ALA A 11 15.70 2.21 3.09
N VAL A 12 15.33 1.64 4.23
CA VAL A 12 14.40 0.52 4.34
C VAL A 12 13.43 0.81 5.47
N ALA A 13 12.14 0.64 5.22
CA ALA A 13 11.10 0.76 6.23
C ALA A 13 10.14 -0.42 6.12
N LYS A 14 9.68 -0.92 7.27
CA LYS A 14 8.67 -1.98 7.35
C LYS A 14 7.52 -1.54 8.24
N ALA A 15 6.30 -1.76 7.80
CA ALA A 15 5.09 -1.50 8.55
C ALA A 15 4.14 -2.71 8.47
N PHE A 16 3.29 -2.86 9.48
CA PHE A 16 2.24 -3.85 9.50
C PHE A 16 0.89 -3.17 9.68
N SER A 17 -0.08 -3.59 8.87
CA SER A 17 -1.46 -3.12 8.94
C SER A 17 -2.38 -4.33 9.14
N PRO A 18 -3.11 -4.42 10.28
CA PRO A 18 -3.99 -5.55 10.54
C PRO A 18 -5.20 -5.55 9.62
N GLY A 19 -5.69 -6.74 9.26
CA GLY A 19 -7.00 -6.89 8.65
C GLY A 19 -8.09 -6.39 9.58
N HIS A 20 -9.15 -5.83 9.01
CA HIS A 20 -10.27 -5.26 9.76
C HIS A 20 -11.58 -5.89 9.31
N ILE A 21 -12.38 -6.32 10.28
CA ILE A 21 -13.72 -6.87 10.07
C ILE A 21 -14.74 -5.84 10.54
N THR A 22 -15.52 -5.31 9.59
CA THR A 22 -16.64 -4.41 9.91
C THR A 22 -17.84 -5.22 10.36
N GLY A 23 -18.36 -4.92 11.56
CA GLY A 23 -19.57 -5.57 12.09
C GLY A 23 -20.85 -4.89 11.63
N PHE A 24 -20.95 -3.58 11.85
CA PHE A 24 -22.04 -2.75 11.35
C PHE A 24 -21.50 -1.40 10.88
N PHE A 25 -22.17 -0.82 9.88
CA PHE A 25 -21.80 0.48 9.36
C PHE A 25 -23.02 1.21 8.77
N GLU A 26 -22.91 2.53 8.71
CA GLU A 26 -23.72 3.41 7.87
C GLU A 26 -22.83 4.12 6.87
N ILE A 27 -23.35 4.34 5.66
CA ILE A 27 -22.76 5.22 4.66
C ILE A 27 -23.50 6.55 4.76
N PRO A 28 -22.89 7.61 5.33
CA PRO A 28 -23.60 8.86 5.53
C PRO A 28 -24.01 9.47 4.19
N HIS A 29 -25.29 9.79 4.04
CA HIS A 29 -25.85 10.39 2.82
C HIS A 29 -25.52 11.88 2.76
N GLY A 30 -25.08 12.37 1.59
CA GLY A 30 -24.78 13.78 1.38
C GLY A 30 -23.92 14.01 0.14
N SER A 31 -23.95 15.24 -0.37
CA SER A 31 -22.96 15.70 -1.35
C SER A 31 -21.74 16.22 -0.59
N TYR A 32 -20.58 15.62 -0.83
CA TYR A 32 -19.31 16.04 -0.23
C TYR A 32 -18.50 16.81 -1.25
N SER A 33 -18.05 18.01 -0.88
CA SER A 33 -17.18 18.84 -1.73
C SER A 33 -15.73 18.31 -1.78
N HIS A 34 -15.30 17.54 -0.78
CA HIS A 34 -13.95 16.98 -0.69
C HIS A 34 -13.96 15.49 -0.34
N PHE A 35 -13.04 14.73 -0.95
CA PHE A 35 -12.93 13.28 -0.71
C PHE A 35 -12.60 12.91 0.74
N LEU A 36 -11.90 13.78 1.48
CA LEU A 36 -11.58 13.59 2.90
C LEU A 36 -12.83 13.53 3.81
N GLN A 37 -13.99 13.95 3.31
CA GLN A 37 -15.26 13.88 4.02
C GLN A 37 -16.06 12.61 3.69
N LYS A 38 -15.59 11.80 2.72
CA LYS A 38 -16.22 10.55 2.32
C LYS A 38 -15.69 9.41 3.18
N GLY A 39 -16.59 8.55 3.65
CA GLY A 39 -16.25 7.39 4.45
C GLY A 39 -17.50 6.65 4.93
N SER A 40 -17.34 5.85 5.96
CA SER A 40 -18.43 5.19 6.69
C SER A 40 -18.32 5.50 8.18
N LYS A 41 -19.43 5.35 8.91
CA LYS A 41 -19.44 5.30 10.37
C LYS A 41 -19.86 3.91 10.79
N GLY A 42 -19.40 3.42 11.93
CA GLY A 42 -19.71 2.06 12.35
C GLY A 42 -18.76 1.55 13.39
N ALA A 43 -18.75 0.23 13.57
CA ALA A 43 -17.79 -0.45 14.43
C ALA A 43 -17.37 -1.79 13.82
N GLY A 44 -16.18 -2.21 14.21
CA GLY A 44 -15.54 -3.45 13.81
C GLY A 44 -14.40 -3.76 14.74
N PHE A 45 -13.61 -4.76 14.38
CA PHE A 45 -12.40 -5.11 15.11
C PHE A 45 -11.30 -5.50 14.14
N SER A 46 -10.07 -5.22 14.54
CA SER A 46 -8.88 -5.71 13.86
C SER A 46 -8.55 -7.12 14.31
N ILE A 47 -7.99 -7.91 13.41
CA ILE A 47 -7.46 -9.24 13.71
C ILE A 47 -5.93 -9.20 13.81
N ASP A 48 -5.33 -10.24 14.38
CA ASP A 48 -3.87 -10.40 14.55
C ASP A 48 -3.13 -10.79 13.25
N ARG A 49 -3.84 -10.81 12.12
CA ARG A 49 -3.32 -11.09 10.77
C ARG A 49 -3.59 -9.90 9.87
N GLY A 50 -2.73 -9.66 8.90
CA GLY A 50 -2.84 -8.49 8.04
C GLY A 50 -1.80 -8.49 6.94
N ILE A 51 -1.36 -7.30 6.56
CA ILE A 51 -0.35 -7.10 5.51
C ILE A 51 0.88 -6.48 6.16
N ALA A 52 2.02 -7.12 5.97
CA ALA A 52 3.31 -6.54 6.27
C ALA A 52 3.93 -5.99 4.98
N THR A 53 4.20 -4.70 4.94
CA THR A 53 4.78 -4.04 3.77
C THR A 53 6.21 -3.61 4.08
N THR A 54 7.14 -3.95 3.21
CA THR A 54 8.52 -3.45 3.26
C THR A 54 8.79 -2.59 2.04
N ALA A 55 9.20 -1.35 2.26
CA ALA A 55 9.62 -0.43 1.21
C ALA A 55 11.15 -0.28 1.26
N TYR A 56 11.78 -0.53 0.12
CA TYR A 56 13.21 -0.33 -0.08
C TYR A 56 13.40 0.84 -1.05
N VAL A 57 14.21 1.81 -0.66
CA VAL A 57 14.48 3.00 -1.46
C VAL A 57 15.92 2.94 -1.96
N TYR A 58 16.12 3.17 -3.24
CA TYR A 58 17.42 3.20 -3.90
C TYR A 58 17.59 4.52 -4.63
N GLU A 59 18.79 5.09 -4.61
CA GLU A 59 19.13 6.16 -5.55
C GLU A 59 18.99 5.63 -6.98
N ASN A 60 18.40 6.46 -7.86
CA ASN A 60 18.25 6.10 -9.26
C ASN A 60 18.36 7.34 -10.14
N ALA A 61 18.76 7.16 -11.40
CA ALA A 61 18.84 8.25 -12.36
C ALA A 61 17.46 8.77 -12.80
N LYS A 62 16.42 7.94 -12.66
CA LYS A 62 15.02 8.26 -12.98
C LYS A 62 14.12 7.75 -11.87
N THR A 63 13.03 8.48 -11.63
CA THR A 63 11.97 8.02 -10.74
C THR A 63 11.28 6.80 -11.35
N ASP A 64 11.22 5.71 -10.59
CA ASP A 64 10.57 4.46 -11.01
C ASP A 64 10.24 3.61 -9.77
N TYR A 65 9.40 2.60 -9.92
CA TYR A 65 9.02 1.74 -8.81
C TYR A 65 8.65 0.33 -9.25
N ARG A 66 8.61 -0.58 -8.29
CA ARG A 66 8.13 -1.96 -8.46
C ARG A 66 7.34 -2.37 -7.24
N ILE A 67 6.29 -3.14 -7.47
CA ILE A 67 5.44 -3.69 -6.42
C ILE A 67 5.37 -5.20 -6.58
N SER A 68 5.57 -5.90 -5.46
CA SER A 68 5.38 -7.35 -5.34
C SER A 68 4.37 -7.65 -4.25
N ILE A 69 3.54 -8.67 -4.49
CA ILE A 69 2.61 -9.22 -3.50
C ILE A 69 2.96 -10.70 -3.34
N ASN A 70 3.30 -11.12 -2.12
CA ASN A 70 3.75 -12.47 -1.79
C ASN A 70 4.88 -12.96 -2.72
N GLY A 71 5.85 -12.08 -3.00
CA GLY A 71 6.99 -12.37 -3.88
C GLY A 71 6.67 -12.36 -5.38
N ILE A 72 5.42 -12.11 -5.79
CA ILE A 72 5.03 -12.02 -7.20
C ILE A 72 4.93 -10.54 -7.60
N GLN A 73 5.78 -10.11 -8.53
CA GLN A 73 5.70 -8.76 -9.10
C GLN A 73 4.37 -8.59 -9.84
N THR A 74 3.69 -7.46 -9.63
CA THR A 74 2.39 -7.17 -10.24
C THR A 74 2.27 -5.70 -10.61
N GLU A 75 1.59 -5.43 -11.73
CA GLU A 75 1.14 -4.09 -12.12
C GLU A 75 -0.31 -3.83 -11.65
N ASN A 76 -1.02 -4.88 -11.21
CA ASN A 76 -2.40 -4.82 -10.74
C ASN A 76 -2.48 -4.49 -9.25
N ALA A 77 -1.83 -3.41 -8.83
CA ALA A 77 -1.80 -2.91 -7.45
C ALA A 77 -2.12 -1.41 -7.39
N GLU A 78 -3.24 -1.01 -8.01
CA GLU A 78 -3.60 0.40 -8.27
C GLU A 78 -3.47 1.32 -7.05
N VAL A 79 -3.92 0.88 -5.87
CA VAL A 79 -3.82 1.66 -4.62
C VAL A 79 -2.35 1.88 -4.23
N SER A 80 -1.55 0.82 -4.19
CA SER A 80 -0.14 0.90 -3.84
C SER A 80 0.64 1.72 -4.88
N SER A 81 0.35 1.55 -6.18
CA SER A 81 0.92 2.35 -7.26
C SER A 81 0.64 3.83 -7.06
N TRP A 82 -0.62 4.19 -6.81
CA TRP A 82 -1.01 5.58 -6.57
C TRP A 82 -0.28 6.19 -5.37
N VAL A 83 -0.22 5.47 -4.25
CA VAL A 83 0.48 5.92 -3.04
C VAL A 83 1.96 6.17 -3.31
N VAL A 84 2.65 5.21 -3.96
CA VAL A 84 4.08 5.34 -4.28
C VAL A 84 4.32 6.52 -5.21
N GLU A 85 3.49 6.71 -6.24
CA GLU A 85 3.57 7.84 -7.16
C GLU A 85 3.40 9.18 -6.45
N GLU A 86 2.43 9.31 -5.54
CA GLU A 86 2.24 10.53 -4.75
C GLU A 86 3.45 10.84 -3.86
N TYR A 87 4.01 9.83 -3.18
CA TYR A 87 5.23 10.03 -2.38
C TYR A 87 6.45 10.41 -3.23
N LEU A 88 6.59 9.83 -4.42
CA LEU A 88 7.67 10.16 -5.35
C LEU A 88 7.57 11.59 -5.90
N LYS A 89 6.36 12.16 -6.03
CA LYS A 89 6.18 13.59 -6.38
C LYS A 89 6.68 14.54 -5.29
N LEU A 90 6.67 14.10 -4.03
CA LEU A 90 7.17 14.86 -2.88
C LEU A 90 8.68 14.72 -2.69
N ALA A 91 9.33 13.80 -3.41
CA ALA A 91 10.75 13.56 -3.29
C ALA A 91 11.57 14.64 -4.01
N ASN A 92 12.64 15.12 -3.35
CA ASN A 92 13.53 16.14 -3.91
C ASN A 92 14.52 15.59 -4.97
N ARG A 93 14.54 14.27 -5.17
CA ARG A 93 15.48 13.56 -6.05
C ARG A 93 14.80 12.33 -6.65
N PRO A 94 15.27 11.84 -7.82
CA PRO A 94 14.80 10.58 -8.37
C PRO A 94 15.22 9.40 -7.50
N TYR A 95 14.27 8.52 -7.22
CA TYR A 95 14.49 7.27 -6.50
C TYR A 95 13.83 6.11 -7.24
N PHE A 96 14.39 4.93 -7.03
CA PHE A 96 13.69 3.68 -7.30
C PHE A 96 13.12 3.14 -5.99
N VAL A 97 11.82 2.82 -5.97
CA VAL A 97 11.14 2.25 -4.79
C VAL A 97 10.72 0.83 -5.09
N ASN A 98 11.24 -0.14 -4.33
CA ASN A 98 10.75 -1.52 -4.34
C ASN A 98 9.79 -1.71 -3.15
N VAL A 99 8.54 -2.04 -3.43
CA VAL A 99 7.53 -2.33 -2.40
C VAL A 99 7.24 -3.83 -2.42
N ASP A 100 7.36 -4.46 -1.26
CA ASP A 100 7.03 -5.87 -1.07
C ASP A 100 5.93 -6.01 -0.02
N HIS A 101 4.78 -6.53 -0.43
CA HIS A 101 3.64 -6.82 0.43
C HIS A 101 3.61 -8.31 0.76
N ASP A 102 3.69 -8.65 2.04
CA ASP A 102 3.43 -9.98 2.57
C ASP A 102 2.01 -10.01 3.15
N VAL A 103 1.10 -10.66 2.42
CA VAL A 103 -0.34 -10.69 2.66
C VAL A 103 -0.72 -11.96 3.41
N GLY A 104 -1.01 -11.82 4.71
CA GLY A 104 -1.41 -12.89 5.61
C GLY A 104 -2.92 -13.13 5.74
N ILE A 105 -3.74 -12.46 4.91
CA ILE A 105 -5.20 -12.57 4.91
C ILE A 105 -5.74 -12.76 3.49
N PRO A 106 -6.83 -13.52 3.28
CA PRO A 106 -7.38 -13.73 1.94
C PRO A 106 -7.95 -12.44 1.33
N VAL A 107 -7.54 -12.16 0.09
CA VAL A 107 -8.01 -11.01 -0.69
C VAL A 107 -9.44 -11.25 -1.19
N GLY A 108 -10.30 -10.24 -1.05
CA GLY A 108 -11.69 -10.30 -1.52
C GLY A 108 -12.71 -10.89 -0.53
N PHE A 109 -12.28 -11.24 0.69
CA PHE A 109 -13.14 -11.85 1.72
C PHE A 109 -13.68 -10.83 2.74
N GLY A 110 -13.66 -9.53 2.42
CA GLY A 110 -14.18 -8.48 3.31
C GLY A 110 -13.31 -8.19 4.54
N LEU A 111 -12.04 -8.58 4.52
CA LEU A 111 -11.08 -8.37 5.63
C LEU A 111 -10.28 -7.07 5.53
N GLY A 112 -10.68 -6.18 4.61
CA GLY A 112 -9.99 -4.91 4.40
C GLY A 112 -8.59 -5.01 3.78
N SER A 113 -8.27 -6.10 3.07
CA SER A 113 -6.92 -6.35 2.52
C SER A 113 -6.41 -5.27 1.55
N SER A 114 -7.27 -4.50 0.89
CA SER A 114 -6.83 -3.39 0.03
C SER A 114 -6.65 -2.07 0.76
N GLY A 115 -7.24 -1.94 1.96
CA GLY A 115 -7.07 -0.77 2.82
C GLY A 115 -5.99 -0.96 3.89
N ALA A 116 -5.61 -2.22 4.16
CA ALA A 116 -4.49 -2.59 4.99
C ALA A 116 -3.17 -2.43 4.20
#